data_AF-A0A7W8ET84-F1
#
_entry.id   AF-A0A7W8ET84-F1
#
_cell.length_a   1.000
_cell.length_b   1.000
_cell.length_c   1.000
_cell.angle_alpha   90.00
_cell.angle_beta   90.00
_cell.angle_gamma   90.00
#
_symmetry.space_group_name_H-M   'P 1'
#
loop_
_entity.id
_entity.type
_entity.pdbx_description
1 polymer ?
#
loop_
_entity_poly.entity_id
_entity_poly.type
_entity_poly.pdbx_seq_one_letter_code
_entity_poly.pdbx_strand_id
1 'polypeptide(L)'
;MALALGAGIATPVLLSGSASAAAPSATAAVDGKSVVYTAAAGQVNKLDVTASRTGSGIDNLTYVIDDVVTIKAGSGCTYPTSSDRTKVSCKVDTRDSQDPYATLELSTGDRDDTVKYTNRTDDAYYFAALDLGKGNDTLTEAAGVQGNSILGGAGDDTLTVGEVSVVLGADGKDTIRAGRGAISKGGNGNDTIYASGENSDVEGEAGNDVIRGTGNRQNLSGGDGDDTIRAGAGDDFVYGGKGNDVLRGEGGDDTIYGNSGDDKLYGGAGRDTLSGGPGRNEVHQD
;
A
#
# COMPACT_ATOMS: atom_id res chain seq x y z
N MET A 1 -48.83 -54.48 -26.06
CA MET A 1 -48.78 -53.38 -25.09
C MET A 1 -47.67 -53.68 -24.09
N ALA A 2 -46.47 -53.12 -24.33
CA ALA A 2 -45.41 -52.87 -23.36
C ALA A 2 -44.25 -52.20 -24.13
N LEU A 3 -43.88 -51.03 -23.65
CA LEU A 3 -42.89 -50.09 -24.17
C LEU A 3 -41.58 -50.31 -23.39
N ALA A 4 -40.42 -50.26 -24.04
CA ALA A 4 -39.16 -49.95 -23.36
C ALA A 4 -38.16 -49.33 -24.35
N LEU A 5 -37.88 -48.03 -24.13
CA LEU A 5 -36.84 -47.25 -24.79
C LEU A 5 -35.47 -47.56 -24.15
N GLY A 6 -34.42 -47.58 -24.97
CA GLY A 6 -33.02 -47.48 -24.52
C GLY A 6 -32.27 -46.51 -25.42
N ALA A 7 -32.24 -45.23 -25.03
CA ALA A 7 -31.42 -44.20 -25.65
C ALA A 7 -30.01 -44.25 -25.05
N GLY A 8 -28.99 -44.51 -25.87
CA GLY A 8 -27.60 -44.35 -25.51
C GLY A 8 -27.25 -42.87 -25.48
N ILE A 9 -27.04 -42.33 -24.28
CA ILE A 9 -26.61 -40.94 -24.06
C ILE A 9 -25.10 -40.91 -24.26
N ALA A 10 -24.64 -40.28 -25.35
CA ALA A 10 -23.24 -39.88 -25.48
C ALA A 10 -22.98 -38.75 -24.48
N THR A 11 -22.17 -39.00 -23.46
CA THR A 11 -21.65 -37.96 -22.57
C THR A 11 -20.72 -37.04 -23.36
N PRO A 12 -20.94 -35.71 -23.39
CA PRO A 12 -19.95 -34.80 -23.92
C PRO A 12 -18.75 -34.79 -22.98
N VAL A 13 -17.58 -35.08 -23.52
CA VAL A 13 -16.30 -34.87 -22.84
C VAL A 13 -16.12 -33.36 -22.70
N LEU A 14 -16.41 -32.83 -21.51
CA LEU A 14 -16.04 -31.47 -21.12
C LEU A 14 -14.52 -31.46 -20.93
N LEU A 15 -13.78 -31.04 -21.95
CA LEU A 15 -12.40 -30.58 -21.77
C LEU A 15 -12.47 -29.31 -20.91
N SER A 16 -12.11 -29.44 -19.63
CA SER A 16 -11.80 -28.30 -18.77
C SER A 16 -10.50 -27.66 -19.25
N GLY A 17 -10.57 -26.92 -20.36
CA GLY A 17 -9.55 -25.95 -20.68
C GLY A 17 -9.67 -24.80 -19.69
N SER A 18 -8.92 -24.85 -18.59
CA SER A 18 -8.60 -23.64 -17.85
C SER A 18 -7.76 -22.78 -18.78
N ALA A 19 -8.41 -21.92 -19.57
CA ALA A 19 -7.73 -20.79 -20.16
C ALA A 19 -7.25 -19.95 -18.97
N SER A 20 -5.98 -20.11 -18.58
CA SER A 20 -5.31 -19.16 -17.72
C SER A 20 -5.55 -17.80 -18.35
N ALA A 21 -6.27 -16.91 -17.66
CA ALA A 21 -6.33 -15.52 -18.08
C ALA A 21 -4.88 -15.06 -18.27
N ALA A 22 -4.60 -14.38 -19.38
CA ALA A 22 -3.28 -13.79 -19.58
C ALA A 22 -3.03 -12.83 -18.41
N ALA A 23 -1.84 -12.88 -17.83
CA ALA A 23 -1.44 -11.92 -16.81
C ALA A 23 -1.67 -10.49 -17.34
N PRO A 24 -2.26 -9.58 -16.54
CA PRO A 24 -2.39 -8.18 -16.91
C PRO A 24 -1.01 -7.58 -17.20
N SER A 25 -1.01 -6.58 -18.07
CA SER A 25 0.16 -5.75 -18.32
C SER A 25 0.23 -4.64 -17.29
N ALA A 26 1.42 -4.36 -16.80
CA ALA A 26 1.74 -3.13 -16.12
C ALA A 26 1.38 -1.93 -17.01
N THR A 27 0.77 -0.89 -16.44
CA THR A 27 0.42 0.34 -17.16
C THR A 27 0.68 1.58 -16.32
N ALA A 28 1.03 2.70 -16.94
CA ALA A 28 0.99 3.99 -16.26
C ALA A 28 0.23 4.97 -17.12
N ALA A 29 -0.56 5.85 -16.52
CA ALA A 29 -1.29 6.89 -17.19
C ALA A 29 -1.11 8.25 -16.50
N VAL A 30 -1.27 9.32 -17.26
CA VAL A 30 -1.12 10.69 -16.76
C VAL A 30 -2.36 11.51 -17.10
N ASP A 31 -2.92 12.19 -16.10
CA ASP A 31 -4.13 13.04 -16.19
C ASP A 31 -5.29 12.36 -16.94
N GLY A 32 -5.47 11.04 -16.72
CA GLY A 32 -6.49 10.20 -17.37
C GLY A 32 -6.44 10.16 -18.90
N LYS A 33 -5.40 10.73 -19.53
CA LYS A 33 -5.41 11.07 -20.96
C LYS A 33 -4.47 10.23 -21.81
N SER A 34 -3.57 9.43 -21.24
CA SER A 34 -2.77 8.47 -22.01
C SER A 34 -2.08 7.43 -21.13
N VAL A 35 -2.14 6.16 -21.53
CA VAL A 35 -1.26 5.11 -21.03
C VAL A 35 0.14 5.35 -21.60
N VAL A 36 1.06 5.80 -20.76
CA VAL A 36 2.43 6.20 -21.08
C VAL A 36 3.44 5.07 -20.97
N TYR A 37 3.06 4.00 -20.26
CA TYR A 37 3.82 2.78 -20.06
C TYR A 37 2.87 1.59 -20.25
N THR A 38 3.29 0.58 -21.00
CA THR A 38 2.61 -0.72 -21.04
C THR A 38 3.68 -1.78 -21.19
N ALA A 39 3.89 -2.59 -20.14
CA ALA A 39 4.74 -3.77 -20.22
C ALA A 39 4.02 -4.91 -20.94
N ALA A 40 4.76 -5.93 -21.37
CA ALA A 40 4.13 -7.16 -21.82
C ALA A 40 3.50 -7.89 -20.63
N ALA A 41 2.39 -8.57 -20.89
CA ALA A 41 1.70 -9.42 -19.92
C ALA A 41 2.65 -10.32 -19.13
N GLY A 42 2.61 -10.25 -17.80
CA GLY A 42 3.38 -11.10 -16.90
C GLY A 42 4.90 -10.84 -16.88
N GLN A 43 5.33 -9.64 -17.30
CA GLN A 43 6.70 -9.18 -17.09
C GLN A 43 6.92 -8.73 -15.66
N VAL A 44 8.12 -9.00 -15.15
CA VAL A 44 8.66 -8.39 -13.93
C VAL A 44 9.23 -7.03 -14.30
N ASN A 45 8.81 -6.00 -13.57
CA ASN A 45 9.07 -4.60 -13.85
C ASN A 45 9.95 -4.01 -12.74
N LYS A 46 10.88 -3.13 -13.14
CA LYS A 46 11.76 -2.44 -12.20
C LYS A 46 11.78 -0.96 -12.55
N LEU A 47 10.81 -0.25 -12.03
CA LEU A 47 10.48 1.12 -12.37
C LEU A 47 11.24 2.10 -11.48
N ASP A 48 12.00 3.01 -12.08
CA ASP A 48 12.44 4.26 -11.45
C ASP A 48 11.61 5.42 -12.04
N VAL A 49 10.70 5.93 -11.23
CA VAL A 49 9.79 7.01 -11.59
C VAL A 49 10.30 8.31 -10.98
N THR A 50 10.50 9.31 -11.81
CA THR A 50 10.91 10.66 -11.40
C THR A 50 9.87 11.67 -11.85
N ALA A 51 9.30 12.41 -10.90
CA ALA A 51 8.60 13.66 -11.16
C ALA A 51 9.57 14.84 -11.03
N SER A 52 9.51 15.80 -11.95
CA SER A 52 10.35 16.99 -11.93
C SER A 52 9.65 18.19 -12.54
N ARG A 53 9.89 19.39 -12.02
CA ARG A 53 9.36 20.64 -12.57
C ARG A 53 10.47 21.43 -13.26
N THR A 54 10.15 22.01 -14.42
CA THR A 54 10.99 23.03 -15.06
C THR A 54 10.29 24.39 -15.01
N GLY A 55 10.92 25.38 -14.37
CA GLY A 55 10.35 26.72 -14.18
C GLY A 55 9.57 26.86 -12.86
N SER A 56 8.94 28.02 -12.65
CA SER A 56 8.29 28.40 -11.38
C SER A 56 6.76 28.30 -11.37
N GLY A 57 6.14 27.95 -12.51
CA GLY A 57 4.69 27.73 -12.62
C GLY A 57 4.36 26.24 -12.52
N ILE A 58 3.17 25.92 -12.01
CA ILE A 58 2.79 24.51 -11.84
C ILE A 58 2.59 23.77 -13.17
N ASP A 59 2.30 24.50 -14.24
CA ASP A 59 1.95 24.05 -15.60
C ASP A 59 3.04 23.26 -16.37
N ASN A 60 4.13 22.81 -15.74
CA ASN A 60 5.26 22.16 -16.43
C ASN A 60 5.86 20.99 -15.62
N LEU A 61 5.02 20.02 -15.27
CA LEU A 61 5.47 18.78 -14.64
C LEU A 61 5.98 17.82 -15.71
N THR A 62 7.11 17.18 -15.45
CA THR A 62 7.69 16.14 -16.31
C THR A 62 7.86 14.87 -15.51
N TYR A 63 7.21 13.80 -15.96
CA TYR A 63 7.45 12.45 -15.48
C TYR A 63 8.46 11.75 -16.38
N VAL A 64 9.42 11.07 -15.77
CA VAL A 64 10.31 10.13 -16.42
C VAL A 64 10.06 8.77 -15.78
N ILE A 65 9.71 7.79 -16.60
CA ILE A 65 9.54 6.39 -16.18
C ILE A 65 10.64 5.60 -16.88
N ASP A 66 11.51 5.01 -16.09
CA ASP A 66 12.63 4.16 -16.54
C ASP A 66 12.41 2.74 -16.04
N ASP A 67 12.50 1.76 -16.94
CA ASP A 67 12.31 0.35 -16.64
C ASP A 67 13.50 -0.47 -17.13
N VAL A 68 13.55 -1.75 -16.78
CA VAL A 68 14.49 -2.75 -17.31
C VAL A 68 13.94 -3.47 -18.55
N VAL A 69 12.65 -3.30 -18.84
CA VAL A 69 11.99 -3.85 -20.04
C VAL A 69 11.65 -2.76 -21.06
N THR A 70 11.30 -3.19 -22.27
CA THR A 70 10.87 -2.27 -23.33
C THR A 70 9.46 -1.77 -23.04
N ILE A 71 9.28 -0.46 -23.11
CA ILE A 71 8.04 0.23 -22.81
C ILE A 71 7.51 0.97 -24.04
N LYS A 72 6.20 1.08 -24.13
CA LYS A 72 5.54 1.79 -25.22
C LYS A 72 5.07 3.17 -24.75
N ALA A 73 5.67 4.22 -25.31
CA ALA A 73 5.23 5.60 -25.07
C ALA A 73 3.80 5.84 -25.56
N GLY A 74 2.99 6.45 -24.69
CA GLY A 74 1.66 6.97 -24.99
C GLY A 74 1.67 8.30 -25.73
N SER A 75 0.48 8.84 -26.00
CA SER A 75 0.35 10.19 -26.56
C SER A 75 0.83 11.24 -25.56
N GLY A 76 1.51 12.29 -26.02
CA GLY A 76 2.10 13.32 -25.15
C GLY A 76 3.45 12.95 -24.53
N CYS A 77 3.99 11.78 -24.86
CA CYS A 77 5.26 11.29 -24.35
C CYS A 77 6.27 11.01 -25.45
N THR A 78 7.55 11.04 -25.09
CA THR A 78 8.67 10.82 -26.00
C THR A 78 9.71 9.91 -25.36
N TYR A 79 10.46 9.19 -26.20
CA TYR A 79 11.67 8.51 -25.76
C TYR A 79 12.80 9.54 -25.68
N PRO A 80 13.57 9.62 -24.57
CA PRO A 80 14.66 10.58 -24.44
C PRO A 80 15.74 10.42 -25.52
N THR A 81 15.93 9.21 -26.03
CA THR A 81 16.74 8.93 -27.23
C THR A 81 15.98 7.99 -28.16
N SER A 82 16.33 7.93 -29.44
CA SER A 82 15.64 7.07 -30.41
C SER A 82 15.93 5.56 -30.19
N SER A 83 17.03 5.22 -29.54
CA SER A 83 17.47 3.85 -29.27
C SER A 83 17.02 3.30 -27.93
N ASP A 84 16.88 4.14 -26.91
CA ASP A 84 16.44 3.73 -25.59
C ASP A 84 14.91 3.61 -25.57
N ARG A 85 14.42 2.37 -25.51
CA ARG A 85 13.00 2.04 -25.42
C ARG A 85 12.59 1.54 -24.04
N THR A 86 13.46 1.65 -23.03
CA THR A 86 13.10 1.31 -21.64
C THR A 86 12.72 2.53 -20.82
N LYS A 87 12.90 3.74 -21.41
CA LYS A 87 12.63 5.01 -20.76
C LYS A 87 11.68 5.88 -21.57
N VAL A 88 10.69 6.48 -20.90
CA VAL A 88 9.73 7.41 -21.48
C VAL A 88 9.69 8.68 -20.65
N SER A 89 9.58 9.82 -21.32
CA SER A 89 9.38 11.13 -20.70
C SER A 89 8.06 11.74 -21.18
N CYS A 90 7.28 12.21 -20.22
CA CYS A 90 5.93 12.73 -20.41
C CYS A 90 5.80 14.09 -19.78
N LYS A 91 5.35 15.09 -20.55
CA LYS A 91 5.08 16.42 -20.04
C LYS A 91 3.60 16.56 -19.73
N VAL A 92 3.29 17.16 -18.59
CA VAL A 92 1.94 17.36 -18.09
C VAL A 92 1.75 18.83 -17.77
N ASP A 93 0.67 19.40 -18.31
CA ASP A 93 0.23 20.72 -17.94
C ASP A 93 -0.80 20.54 -16.80
N THR A 94 -0.40 20.83 -15.55
CA THR A 94 -1.31 20.81 -14.40
C THR A 94 -2.02 22.16 -14.28
N ARG A 95 -3.21 22.20 -13.66
CA ARG A 95 -3.92 23.46 -13.37
C ARG A 95 -4.18 23.59 -11.88
N ASP A 96 -4.17 24.83 -11.37
CA ASP A 96 -4.46 25.12 -9.94
C ASP A 96 -5.84 24.61 -9.51
N SER A 97 -6.77 24.49 -10.47
CA SER A 97 -8.13 24.00 -10.23
C SER A 97 -8.27 22.47 -10.19
N GLN A 98 -7.19 21.70 -10.31
CA GLN A 98 -7.22 20.22 -10.33
C GLN A 98 -7.00 19.59 -8.94
N ASP A 99 -6.95 20.40 -7.88
CA ASP A 99 -7.00 19.90 -6.51
C ASP A 99 -8.33 19.12 -6.28
N PRO A 100 -8.33 17.81 -5.91
CA PRO A 100 -7.23 16.99 -5.37
C PRO A 100 -6.90 15.71 -6.19
N TYR A 101 -6.84 15.76 -7.52
CA TYR A 101 -6.67 14.54 -8.33
C TYR A 101 -5.20 14.12 -8.49
N ALA A 102 -4.94 12.81 -8.39
CA ALA A 102 -3.64 12.24 -8.72
C ALA A 102 -3.25 12.56 -10.18
N THR A 103 -2.01 13.00 -10.39
CA THR A 103 -1.54 13.35 -11.75
C THR A 103 -0.97 12.16 -12.50
N LEU A 104 -0.30 11.23 -11.81
CA LEU A 104 0.15 9.94 -12.32
C LEU A 104 -0.69 8.81 -11.70
N GLU A 105 -1.14 7.89 -12.53
CA GLU A 105 -1.70 6.60 -12.11
C GLU A 105 -0.76 5.51 -12.63
N LEU A 106 -0.22 4.67 -11.75
CA LEU A 106 0.65 3.54 -12.11
C LEU A 106 0.03 2.24 -11.59
N SER A 107 -0.04 1.24 -12.45
CA SER A 107 -0.37 -0.14 -12.13
C SER A 107 0.78 -1.06 -12.57
N THR A 108 1.36 -1.88 -11.69
CA THR A 108 2.47 -2.77 -12.08
C THR A 108 2.04 -4.16 -12.55
N GLY A 109 0.82 -4.57 -12.21
CA GLY A 109 0.14 -5.68 -12.87
C GLY A 109 0.30 -6.98 -12.08
N ASP A 110 0.73 -8.06 -12.74
CA ASP A 110 0.94 -9.34 -12.06
C ASP A 110 2.42 -9.75 -12.19
N ARG A 111 3.17 -9.74 -11.09
CA ARG A 111 4.46 -10.39 -10.76
C ARG A 111 5.11 -9.58 -9.64
N ASP A 112 6.13 -10.15 -9.01
CA ASP A 112 7.01 -9.44 -8.08
C ASP A 112 7.72 -8.25 -8.77
N ASP A 113 7.18 -7.06 -8.59
CA ASP A 113 7.61 -5.82 -9.21
C ASP A 113 8.36 -4.92 -8.22
N THR A 114 9.17 -4.01 -8.74
CA THR A 114 9.88 -3.02 -7.91
C THR A 114 9.65 -1.62 -8.45
N VAL A 115 9.19 -0.72 -7.59
CA VAL A 115 8.96 0.70 -7.91
C VAL A 115 9.78 1.58 -6.97
N LYS A 116 10.52 2.51 -7.56
CA LYS A 116 11.15 3.62 -6.85
C LYS A 116 10.55 4.93 -7.33
N TYR A 117 9.94 5.69 -6.43
CA TYR A 117 9.34 6.97 -6.76
C TYR A 117 10.15 8.13 -6.18
N THR A 118 10.57 9.06 -7.03
CA THR A 118 11.28 10.28 -6.63
C THR A 118 10.49 11.50 -7.06
N ASN A 119 10.14 12.35 -6.09
CA ASN A 119 9.63 13.67 -6.39
C ASN A 119 10.75 14.71 -6.29
N ARG A 120 11.05 15.39 -7.39
CA ARG A 120 11.99 16.53 -7.45
C ARG A 120 11.26 17.86 -7.65
N THR A 121 9.95 17.91 -7.42
CA THR A 121 9.23 19.18 -7.30
C THR A 121 9.46 19.77 -5.92
N ASP A 122 9.42 21.08 -5.83
CA ASP A 122 9.38 21.84 -4.58
C ASP A 122 7.99 21.82 -3.89
N ASP A 123 7.02 21.13 -4.49
CA ASP A 123 5.63 21.06 -4.05
C ASP A 123 5.29 19.80 -3.25
N ALA A 124 4.30 19.94 -2.36
CA ALA A 124 3.87 18.95 -1.37
C ALA A 124 2.53 18.23 -1.69
N TYR A 125 1.98 18.33 -2.90
CA TYR A 125 0.59 17.92 -3.19
C TYR A 125 0.45 16.79 -4.23
N TYR A 126 -0.31 15.74 -3.87
CA TYR A 126 -0.70 14.53 -4.61
C TYR A 126 -0.18 14.36 -6.04
N PHE A 127 0.87 13.55 -6.23
CA PHE A 127 1.46 13.32 -7.55
C PHE A 127 1.19 11.94 -8.12
N ALA A 128 0.94 10.92 -7.30
CA ALA A 128 0.77 9.56 -7.79
C ALA A 128 -0.25 8.73 -7.01
N ALA A 129 -1.03 7.96 -7.76
CA ALA A 129 -1.69 6.74 -7.30
C ALA A 129 -0.91 5.55 -7.86
N LEU A 130 -0.44 4.66 -6.99
CA LEU A 130 0.38 3.49 -7.31
C LEU A 130 -0.36 2.23 -6.86
N ASP A 131 -0.62 1.32 -7.78
CA ASP A 131 -1.27 0.02 -7.56
C ASP A 131 -0.28 -1.07 -8.02
N LEU A 132 0.30 -1.82 -7.09
CA LEU A 132 1.36 -2.78 -7.45
C LEU A 132 0.77 -4.07 -8.04
N GLY A 133 -0.43 -4.44 -7.59
CA GLY A 133 -1.26 -5.45 -8.23
C GLY A 133 -1.09 -6.81 -7.58
N LYS A 134 -0.65 -7.84 -8.31
CA LYS A 134 -0.34 -9.15 -7.71
C LYS A 134 1.15 -9.41 -7.76
N GLY A 135 1.67 -10.10 -6.76
CA GLY A 135 3.09 -10.41 -6.65
C GLY A 135 3.59 -10.00 -5.28
N ASN A 136 4.83 -10.35 -4.97
CA ASN A 136 5.50 -9.82 -3.80
C ASN A 136 6.27 -8.56 -4.23
N ASP A 137 5.62 -7.42 -4.09
CA ASP A 137 6.06 -6.17 -4.67
C ASP A 137 6.89 -5.33 -3.71
N THR A 138 7.70 -4.43 -4.25
CA THR A 138 8.50 -3.51 -3.45
C THR A 138 8.33 -2.09 -3.94
N LEU A 139 7.84 -1.20 -3.08
CA LEU A 139 7.81 0.24 -3.32
C LEU A 139 8.76 0.98 -2.38
N THR A 140 9.53 1.92 -2.92
CA THR A 140 10.30 2.87 -2.12
C THR A 140 10.14 4.28 -2.64
N GLU A 141 9.59 5.16 -1.80
CA GLU A 141 9.56 6.59 -2.04
C GLU A 141 10.85 7.26 -1.53
N ALA A 142 11.38 8.18 -2.32
CA ALA A 142 12.54 8.97 -1.93
C ALA A 142 12.19 9.95 -0.80
N ALA A 143 13.20 10.38 -0.04
CA ALA A 143 13.01 11.38 1.01
C ALA A 143 12.38 12.67 0.46
N GLY A 144 11.40 13.21 1.19
CA GLY A 144 10.67 14.42 0.81
C GLY A 144 9.48 14.19 -0.12
N VAL A 145 9.22 12.95 -0.56
CA VAL A 145 7.95 12.59 -1.21
C VAL A 145 6.82 12.70 -0.18
N GLN A 146 5.69 13.27 -0.62
CA GLN A 146 4.48 13.41 0.20
C GLN A 146 3.22 13.19 -0.62
N GLY A 147 2.17 12.70 0.05
CA GLY A 147 0.81 12.74 -0.50
C GLY A 147 0.54 11.72 -1.60
N ASN A 148 1.25 10.61 -1.70
CA ASN A 148 0.89 9.57 -2.67
C ASN A 148 -0.16 8.61 -2.08
N SER A 149 -0.94 7.97 -2.96
CA SER A 149 -1.81 6.85 -2.62
C SER A 149 -1.19 5.55 -3.13
N ILE A 150 -1.04 4.56 -2.26
CA ILE A 150 -0.37 3.30 -2.56
C ILE A 150 -1.31 2.15 -2.20
N LEU A 151 -1.43 1.20 -3.13
CA LEU A 151 -2.04 -0.10 -2.93
C LEU A 151 -0.99 -1.17 -3.27
N GLY A 152 -0.64 -2.03 -2.31
CA GLY A 152 0.22 -3.19 -2.52
C GLY A 152 -0.48 -4.20 -3.42
N GLY A 153 -1.60 -4.72 -2.94
CA GLY A 153 -2.48 -5.57 -3.73
C GLY A 153 -2.47 -6.99 -3.18
N ALA A 154 -2.04 -7.99 -3.94
CA ALA A 154 -2.04 -9.38 -3.50
C ALA A 154 -0.64 -9.98 -3.52
N GLY A 155 -0.16 -10.44 -2.37
CA GLY A 155 1.16 -11.00 -2.16
C GLY A 155 1.84 -10.37 -0.96
N ASP A 156 3.04 -10.81 -0.63
CA ASP A 156 3.76 -10.29 0.53
C ASP A 156 4.57 -9.05 0.12
N ASP A 157 4.01 -7.85 0.32
CA ASP A 157 4.57 -6.60 -0.19
C ASP A 157 5.50 -5.90 0.80
N THR A 158 6.45 -5.12 0.27
CA THR A 158 7.31 -4.23 1.07
C THR A 158 7.17 -2.78 0.62
N LEU A 159 6.47 -1.98 1.43
CA LEU A 159 6.07 -0.61 1.09
C LEU A 159 6.79 0.38 2.00
N THR A 160 7.68 1.20 1.43
CA THR A 160 8.31 2.33 2.15
C THR A 160 7.82 3.63 1.56
N VAL A 161 6.98 4.34 2.30
CA VAL A 161 6.26 5.54 1.83
C VAL A 161 6.68 6.79 2.60
N GLY A 162 6.53 7.92 1.94
CA GLY A 162 6.83 9.25 2.46
C GLY A 162 5.79 9.77 3.44
N GLU A 163 5.80 11.08 3.63
CA GLU A 163 4.93 11.75 4.60
C GLU A 163 3.51 11.91 4.02
N VAL A 164 2.49 11.95 4.89
CA VAL A 164 1.10 12.23 4.52
C VAL A 164 0.59 11.34 3.37
N SER A 165 1.10 10.11 3.29
CA SER A 165 0.72 9.15 2.26
C SER A 165 -0.40 8.24 2.77
N VAL A 166 -1.21 7.72 1.87
CA VAL A 166 -2.17 6.67 2.18
C VAL A 166 -1.62 5.37 1.61
N VAL A 167 -1.44 4.36 2.46
CA VAL A 167 -0.89 3.07 2.06
C VAL A 167 -1.79 1.93 2.53
N LEU A 168 -2.11 1.02 1.62
CA LEU A 168 -2.88 -0.18 1.87
C LEU A 168 -2.05 -1.37 1.41
N GLY A 169 -1.76 -2.32 2.30
CA GLY A 169 -1.11 -3.59 1.94
C GLY A 169 -2.04 -4.48 1.11
N ALA A 170 -3.25 -4.68 1.62
CA ALA A 170 -4.31 -5.53 1.07
C ALA A 170 -4.12 -7.03 1.36
N ASP A 171 -4.02 -7.92 0.38
CA ASP A 171 -3.93 -9.36 0.64
C ASP A 171 -2.47 -9.80 0.75
N GLY A 172 -2.10 -10.52 1.80
CA GLY A 172 -0.77 -11.10 1.96
C GLY A 172 -0.10 -10.63 3.24
N LYS A 173 1.15 -11.04 3.47
CA LYS A 173 1.91 -10.59 4.62
C LYS A 173 2.75 -9.37 4.23
N ASP A 174 2.28 -8.21 4.60
CA ASP A 174 2.86 -6.94 4.17
C ASP A 174 3.81 -6.35 5.21
N THR A 175 4.81 -5.64 4.71
CA THR A 175 5.71 -4.82 5.52
C THR A 175 5.61 -3.36 5.09
N ILE A 176 4.98 -2.55 5.94
CA ILE A 176 4.74 -1.14 5.67
C ILE A 176 5.66 -0.29 6.56
N ARG A 177 6.40 0.63 5.94
CA ARG A 177 7.21 1.67 6.62
C ARG A 177 6.68 3.03 6.21
N ALA A 178 5.84 3.59 7.07
CA ALA A 178 5.09 4.79 6.79
C ALA A 178 5.77 6.03 7.37
N GLY A 179 5.89 7.09 6.55
CA GLY A 179 6.39 8.40 6.96
C GLY A 179 5.43 9.15 7.89
N ARG A 180 5.83 10.37 8.27
CA ARG A 180 5.05 11.24 9.18
C ARG A 180 3.64 11.49 8.67
N GLY A 181 2.64 11.26 9.52
CA GLY A 181 1.23 11.57 9.23
C GLY A 181 0.62 10.72 8.11
N ALA A 182 1.26 9.60 7.77
CA ALA A 182 0.70 8.65 6.83
C ALA A 182 -0.45 7.85 7.47
N ILE A 183 -1.40 7.45 6.63
CA ILE A 183 -2.49 6.53 6.99
C ILE A 183 -2.12 5.16 6.45
N SER A 184 -2.04 4.16 7.31
CA SER A 184 -1.57 2.82 6.94
C SER A 184 -2.58 1.75 7.30
N LYS A 185 -2.90 0.88 6.35
CA LYS A 185 -3.74 -0.31 6.55
C LYS A 185 -2.97 -1.55 6.10
N GLY A 186 -2.87 -2.55 6.97
CA GLY A 186 -2.27 -3.85 6.66
C GLY A 186 -3.13 -4.58 5.64
N GLY A 187 -4.29 -5.06 6.07
CA GLY A 187 -5.26 -5.74 5.22
C GLY A 187 -5.50 -7.17 5.70
N ASN A 188 -5.57 -8.13 4.77
CA ASN A 188 -5.63 -9.54 5.10
C ASN A 188 -4.23 -10.14 5.17
N GLY A 189 -3.82 -10.64 6.32
CA GLY A 189 -2.56 -11.34 6.51
C GLY A 189 -1.88 -10.91 7.80
N ASN A 190 -0.67 -11.43 8.05
CA ASN A 190 0.03 -11.15 9.30
C ASN A 190 1.08 -10.07 9.07
N ASP A 191 0.67 -8.83 9.17
CA ASP A 191 1.40 -7.67 8.67
C ASP A 191 2.41 -7.13 9.68
N THR A 192 3.31 -6.29 9.18
CA THR A 192 4.24 -5.55 10.00
C THR A 192 4.27 -4.09 9.59
N ILE A 193 3.74 -3.23 10.46
CA ILE A 193 3.58 -1.81 10.17
C ILE A 193 4.47 -0.99 11.11
N TYR A 194 5.32 -0.15 10.52
CA TYR A 194 6.13 0.84 11.21
C TYR A 194 5.58 2.23 10.91
N ALA A 195 5.00 2.87 11.91
CA ALA A 195 4.46 4.22 11.79
C ALA A 195 5.42 5.24 12.40
N SER A 196 5.83 6.23 11.62
CA SER A 196 6.77 7.25 12.05
C SER A 196 6.09 8.62 12.24
N GLY A 197 6.59 9.41 13.19
CA GLY A 197 6.21 10.82 13.33
C GLY A 197 4.87 11.06 14.04
N GLU A 198 4.24 12.20 13.79
CA GLU A 198 3.07 12.69 14.53
C GLU A 198 1.73 12.21 13.94
N ASN A 199 0.78 11.82 14.81
CA ASN A 199 -0.60 11.49 14.49
C ASN A 199 -0.75 10.49 13.33
N SER A 200 -0.04 9.37 13.37
CA SER A 200 -0.30 8.29 12.40
C SER A 200 -1.60 7.57 12.76
N ASP A 201 -2.40 7.27 11.76
CA ASP A 201 -3.56 6.37 11.87
C ASP A 201 -3.18 5.03 11.23
N VAL A 202 -3.15 3.98 12.05
CA VAL A 202 -2.71 2.64 11.65
C VAL A 202 -3.73 1.58 12.01
N GLU A 203 -4.03 0.70 11.06
CA GLU A 203 -4.91 -0.45 11.25
C GLU A 203 -4.21 -1.69 10.68
N GLY A 204 -4.09 -2.76 11.48
CA GLY A 204 -3.62 -4.07 11.00
C GLY A 204 -4.66 -4.77 10.14
N GLU A 205 -5.93 -4.63 10.52
CA GLU A 205 -7.12 -5.24 9.91
C GLU A 205 -7.28 -6.72 10.24
N ALA A 206 -6.90 -7.67 9.40
CA ALA A 206 -7.18 -9.08 9.63
C ALA A 206 -5.91 -9.93 9.60
N GLY A 207 -5.61 -10.60 10.70
CA GLY A 207 -4.46 -11.48 10.88
C GLY A 207 -3.72 -11.10 12.16
N ASN A 208 -2.60 -11.77 12.42
CA ASN A 208 -1.81 -11.52 13.62
C ASN A 208 -0.72 -10.50 13.30
N ASP A 209 -0.99 -9.24 13.61
CA ASP A 209 -0.21 -8.11 13.14
C ASP A 209 0.84 -7.65 14.13
N VAL A 210 1.88 -7.00 13.61
CA VAL A 210 2.92 -6.33 14.40
C VAL A 210 2.94 -4.85 14.06
N ILE A 211 2.44 -4.02 14.97
CA ILE A 211 2.38 -2.56 14.79
C ILE A 211 3.38 -1.89 15.72
N ARG A 212 4.20 -1.01 15.14
CA ARG A 212 5.23 -0.25 15.86
C ARG A 212 5.10 1.23 15.52
N GLY A 213 4.53 1.98 16.45
CA GLY A 213 4.62 3.43 16.45
C GLY A 213 6.01 3.91 16.87
N THR A 214 6.16 5.24 16.84
CA THR A 214 7.37 5.92 17.29
C THR A 214 6.98 7.08 18.21
N GLY A 215 7.69 8.21 18.16
CA GLY A 215 7.40 9.35 19.02
C GLY A 215 6.17 10.15 18.60
N ASN A 216 5.60 10.88 19.56
CA ASN A 216 4.34 11.63 19.51
C ASN A 216 3.10 10.72 19.44
N ARG A 217 1.94 11.32 19.68
CA ARG A 217 0.65 10.62 19.68
C ARG A 217 0.40 9.84 18.38
N GLN A 218 0.05 8.57 18.53
CA GLN A 218 -0.41 7.65 17.50
C GLN A 218 -1.87 7.24 17.74
N ASN A 219 -2.51 6.72 16.70
CA ASN A 219 -3.76 5.97 16.78
C ASN A 219 -3.57 4.62 16.10
N LEU A 220 -3.49 3.56 16.89
CA LEU A 220 -3.10 2.23 16.47
C LEU A 220 -4.21 1.23 16.76
N SER A 221 -4.59 0.44 15.77
CA SER A 221 -5.56 -0.66 15.91
C SER A 221 -4.97 -1.94 15.34
N GLY A 222 -5.02 -3.04 16.10
CA GLY A 222 -4.64 -4.37 15.64
C GLY A 222 -5.67 -4.90 14.65
N GLY A 223 -6.88 -5.17 15.13
CA GLY A 223 -7.99 -5.61 14.29
C GLY A 223 -8.46 -7.00 14.70
N ASP A 224 -8.54 -7.93 13.77
CA ASP A 224 -8.92 -9.32 13.99
C ASP A 224 -7.67 -10.21 13.99
N GLY A 225 -7.28 -10.78 15.12
CA GLY A 225 -6.16 -11.71 15.24
C GLY A 225 -5.43 -11.52 16.57
N ASP A 226 -4.40 -12.32 16.83
CA ASP A 226 -3.57 -12.13 18.02
C ASP A 226 -2.46 -11.11 17.72
N ASP A 227 -2.69 -9.85 18.06
CA ASP A 227 -1.85 -8.72 17.63
C ASP A 227 -0.75 -8.36 18.63
N THR A 228 0.32 -7.72 18.13
CA THR A 228 1.36 -7.11 18.96
C THR A 228 1.56 -5.65 18.60
N ILE A 229 1.19 -4.76 19.51
CA ILE A 229 1.28 -3.31 19.31
C ILE A 229 2.24 -2.69 20.32
N ARG A 230 3.15 -1.85 19.81
CA ARG A 230 4.00 -0.95 20.60
C ARG A 230 3.79 0.47 20.12
N ALA A 231 3.26 1.33 20.97
CA ALA A 231 2.85 2.67 20.58
C ALA A 231 4.04 3.63 20.52
N GLY A 232 4.94 3.57 21.49
CA GLY A 232 6.23 4.24 21.44
C GLY A 232 6.30 5.36 22.48
N ALA A 233 6.59 6.58 22.05
CA ALA A 233 6.60 7.71 22.96
C ALA A 233 5.48 8.68 22.57
N GLY A 234 4.84 9.34 23.52
CA GLY A 234 3.71 10.23 23.26
C GLY A 234 2.42 9.69 23.89
N ASP A 235 1.38 10.52 23.89
CA ASP A 235 0.09 10.15 24.49
C ASP A 235 -0.73 9.39 23.44
N ASP A 236 -0.63 8.06 23.42
CA ASP A 236 -1.10 7.22 22.33
C ASP A 236 -2.51 6.65 22.55
N PHE A 237 -3.20 6.34 21.44
CA PHE A 237 -4.43 5.55 21.45
C PHE A 237 -4.17 4.18 20.83
N VAL A 238 -4.45 3.12 21.59
CA VAL A 238 -4.20 1.74 21.17
C VAL A 238 -5.45 0.90 21.36
N TYR A 239 -5.86 0.20 20.30
CA TYR A 239 -6.92 -0.79 20.32
C TYR A 239 -6.35 -2.14 19.87
N GLY A 240 -6.53 -3.19 20.67
CA GLY A 240 -6.17 -4.56 20.31
C GLY A 240 -7.13 -5.08 19.24
N GLY A 241 -8.37 -5.38 19.65
CA GLY A 241 -9.43 -5.73 18.71
C GLY A 241 -10.07 -7.07 19.10
N LYS A 242 -10.11 -8.02 18.17
CA LYS A 242 -10.53 -9.40 18.48
C LYS A 242 -9.29 -10.27 18.50
N GLY A 243 -9.10 -11.07 19.54
CA GLY A 243 -7.97 -11.99 19.66
C GLY A 243 -7.22 -11.75 20.95
N ASN A 244 -6.13 -12.47 21.17
CA ASN A 244 -5.35 -12.35 22.41
C ASN A 244 -4.17 -11.42 22.16
N ASP A 245 -4.33 -10.15 22.52
CA ASP A 245 -3.43 -9.10 22.09
C ASP A 245 -2.31 -8.83 23.10
N VAL A 246 -1.18 -8.32 22.61
CA VAL A 246 -0.09 -7.78 23.43
C VAL A 246 0.11 -6.31 23.12
N LEU A 247 -0.33 -5.44 24.02
CA LEU A 247 -0.40 -4.00 23.83
C LEU A 247 0.55 -3.28 24.79
N ARG A 248 1.39 -2.40 24.25
CA ARG A 248 2.36 -1.60 25.01
C ARG A 248 2.26 -0.13 24.64
N GLY A 249 1.90 0.73 25.59
CA GLY A 249 1.93 2.19 25.42
C GLY A 249 3.37 2.70 25.34
N GLU A 250 4.22 2.19 26.24
CA GLU A 250 5.64 2.53 26.40
C GLU A 250 5.85 3.85 27.16
N GLY A 251 5.76 5.04 26.57
CA GLY A 251 5.93 6.27 27.35
C GLY A 251 5.04 7.42 26.92
N GLY A 252 4.43 8.12 27.87
CA GLY A 252 3.40 9.12 27.62
C GLY A 252 2.15 8.79 28.43
N ASP A 253 1.11 9.63 28.36
CA ASP A 253 -0.17 9.32 28.98
C ASP A 253 -1.06 8.58 27.97
N ASP A 254 -1.04 7.25 28.02
CA ASP A 254 -1.64 6.39 26.98
C ASP A 254 -3.08 5.99 27.28
N THR A 255 -3.83 5.66 26.23
CA THR A 255 -5.15 5.03 26.32
C THR A 255 -5.15 3.71 25.54
N ILE A 256 -5.29 2.60 26.26
CA ILE A 256 -5.16 1.24 25.69
C ILE A 256 -6.42 0.42 25.99
N TYR A 257 -7.04 -0.10 24.93
CA TYR A 257 -8.17 -1.01 24.99
C TYR A 257 -7.80 -2.36 24.38
N GLY A 258 -7.85 -3.44 25.18
CA GLY A 258 -7.67 -4.82 24.68
C GLY A 258 -8.82 -5.27 23.78
N ASN A 259 -10.04 -4.85 24.14
CA ASN A 259 -11.29 -5.29 23.53
C ASN A 259 -11.59 -6.77 23.82
N SER A 260 -11.70 -7.65 22.82
CA SER A 260 -12.20 -9.02 23.02
C SER A 260 -11.09 -10.05 22.97
N GLY A 261 -10.84 -10.75 24.08
CA GLY A 261 -9.88 -11.85 24.13
C GLY A 261 -9.14 -11.88 25.47
N ASP A 262 -8.13 -12.76 25.58
CA ASP A 262 -7.27 -12.82 26.77
C ASP A 262 -6.01 -11.96 26.51
N ASP A 263 -6.09 -10.67 26.83
CA ASP A 263 -5.09 -9.67 26.45
C ASP A 263 -4.02 -9.41 27.51
N LYS A 264 -2.85 -8.94 27.06
CA LYS A 264 -1.78 -8.39 27.92
C LYS A 264 -1.56 -6.91 27.62
N LEU A 265 -1.92 -6.06 28.57
CA LEU A 265 -1.80 -4.61 28.46
C LEU A 265 -0.67 -4.11 29.37
N TYR A 266 0.22 -3.31 28.81
CA TYR A 266 1.29 -2.63 29.52
C TYR A 266 1.20 -1.14 29.21
N GLY A 267 0.85 -0.31 30.20
CA GLY A 267 0.81 1.15 30.04
C GLY A 267 2.21 1.69 29.78
N GLY A 268 3.10 1.49 30.77
CA GLY A 268 4.47 1.98 30.71
C GLY A 268 4.61 3.24 31.54
N ALA A 269 5.46 4.17 31.09
CA ALA A 269 5.77 5.37 31.84
C ALA A 269 4.75 6.48 31.55
N GLY A 270 3.95 6.85 32.54
CA GLY A 270 3.00 7.95 32.43
C GLY A 270 1.72 7.66 33.21
N ARG A 271 0.65 8.38 32.90
CA ARG A 271 -0.66 8.20 33.52
C ARG A 271 -1.62 7.56 32.52
N ASP A 272 -1.55 6.24 32.42
CA ASP A 272 -2.29 5.53 31.38
C ASP A 272 -3.70 5.12 31.82
N THR A 273 -4.56 4.96 30.83
CA THR A 273 -5.90 4.40 30.95
C THR A 273 -5.93 3.06 30.23
N LEU A 274 -6.04 1.97 31.00
CA LEU A 274 -6.01 0.60 30.47
C LEU A 274 -7.34 -0.10 30.70
N SER A 275 -7.90 -0.70 29.66
CA SER A 275 -9.12 -1.51 29.73
C SER A 275 -9.01 -2.76 28.87
N GLY A 276 -8.86 -3.94 29.49
CA GLY A 276 -8.79 -5.20 28.77
C GLY A 276 -10.10 -5.66 28.12
N GLY A 277 -11.27 -5.13 28.50
CA GLY A 277 -12.54 -5.60 27.94
C GLY A 277 -12.92 -7.04 28.34
N PRO A 278 -13.81 -7.73 27.58
CA PRO A 278 -14.19 -9.12 27.86
C PRO A 278 -13.04 -10.12 27.69
N GLY A 279 -12.81 -10.96 28.71
CA GLY A 279 -11.83 -12.04 28.69
C GLY A 279 -11.00 -12.11 29.97
N ARG A 280 -9.95 -12.92 29.98
CA ARG A 280 -9.00 -13.00 31.10
C ARG A 280 -7.75 -12.19 30.76
N ASN A 281 -7.75 -10.94 31.22
CA ASN A 281 -6.73 -9.97 30.88
C ASN A 281 -5.66 -9.81 31.97
N GLU A 282 -4.42 -9.64 31.53
CA GLU A 282 -3.29 -9.19 32.34
C GLU A 282 -3.07 -7.69 32.09
N VAL A 283 -3.16 -6.85 33.12
CA VAL A 283 -3.04 -5.39 33.00
C VAL A 283 -1.95 -4.90 33.94
N HIS A 284 -0.96 -4.21 33.39
CA HIS A 284 0.21 -3.69 34.09
C HIS A 284 0.34 -2.18 33.89
N GLN A 285 0.32 -1.45 35.01
CA GLN A 285 0.67 -0.03 35.09
C GLN A 285 1.93 0.11 35.94
N ASP A 286 2.96 0.76 35.41
CA ASP A 286 4.23 1.03 36.11
C ASP A 286 4.22 2.39 36.83
#